data_AF-A0A1L3Q3P1-F1
#
_entry.id   AF-A0A1L3Q3P1-F1
#
_cell.length_a   1.000
_cell.length_b   1.000
_cell.length_c   1.000
_cell.angle_alpha   90.00
_cell.angle_beta   90.00
_cell.angle_gamma   90.00
#
_symmetry.space_group_name_H-M   'P 1'
#
loop_
_entity.id
_entity.type
_entity.pdbx_description
1 polymer ?
#
loop_
_entity_poly.entity_id
_entity_poly.type
_entity_poly.pdbx_seq_one_letter_code
_entity_poly.pdbx_strand_id
1 'polypeptide(L)'
;MSHNILEDFLSKLSENKIDHEIEHNDDESPKMLTFQIKGGRMDYDLRYPIDDHLLNLLNVTNIEKINFIQDYEAIWSSDRKNIECEINLINADNRPVPTSFLLRRLQIFSDEDFEKSNGEDSEKLDRISFPCKGNIDISIGICSDEFAILQYGKRDSSPFLFSRKRANGENVASIRHPLTLKLSNVDVEQHDDAVDILRKLANSLFFQIDLLVDVPLNLVPQRENMIEKRKRRMRQHSRVKNDAKINKLKYKYDDEPISSYWNAKANSNMPLFQFLAFYQVVEFYFPIYSKIEVHKKIKNWIKDPRFNSNSDSDLSKIINIIKMSKMSNAFGNEKEQLKSTITYCVSEDEIKDFLELDAARKKYYVDRKGNKISMCHFSYSKKTQTLIEENLINEVADRIYGIRCKIVHSKSNESEYINPFSKEVNQLIYDIELVEFLARKVLIASSTSL
;
A
#
# COMPACT_ATOMS: atom_id res chain seq x y z
N MET A 1 -11.87 -12.69 39.44
CA MET A 1 -12.94 -11.95 38.73
C MET A 1 -12.75 -12.03 37.23
N SER A 2 -11.51 -11.89 36.73
CA SER A 2 -11.13 -12.07 35.32
C SER A 2 -11.62 -13.37 34.66
N HIS A 3 -11.59 -14.50 35.38
CA HIS A 3 -11.93 -15.81 34.80
C HIS A 3 -13.38 -15.89 34.30
N ASN A 4 -14.35 -15.37 35.05
CA ASN A 4 -15.76 -15.43 34.67
C ASN A 4 -16.07 -14.55 33.43
N ILE A 5 -15.46 -13.35 33.34
CA ILE A 5 -15.71 -12.41 32.24
C ILE A 5 -15.17 -12.98 30.91
N LEU A 6 -14.02 -13.64 30.97
CA LEU A 6 -13.43 -14.31 29.81
C LEU A 6 -14.28 -15.50 29.37
N GLU A 7 -14.72 -16.35 30.29
CA GLU A 7 -15.60 -17.49 29.98
C GLU A 7 -16.93 -17.05 29.35
N ASP A 8 -17.57 -15.99 29.88
CA ASP A 8 -18.80 -15.41 29.32
C ASP A 8 -18.58 -14.96 27.86
N PHE A 9 -17.45 -14.31 27.58
CA PHE A 9 -17.13 -13.85 26.23
C PHE A 9 -16.82 -15.01 25.28
N LEU A 10 -16.08 -16.02 25.72
CA LEU A 10 -15.78 -17.21 24.93
C LEU A 10 -17.06 -17.99 24.60
N SER A 11 -18.01 -18.06 25.54
CA SER A 11 -19.32 -18.65 25.29
C SER A 11 -20.07 -17.86 24.21
N LYS A 12 -20.07 -16.53 24.31
CA LYS A 12 -20.69 -15.65 23.29
C LYS A 12 -20.08 -15.85 21.90
N LEU A 13 -18.76 -16.01 21.79
CA LEU A 13 -18.08 -16.30 20.52
C LEU A 13 -18.47 -17.67 19.97
N SER A 14 -18.50 -18.69 20.84
CA SER A 14 -18.86 -20.07 20.48
C SER A 14 -20.30 -20.19 19.99
N GLU A 15 -21.25 -19.53 20.67
CA GLU A 15 -22.67 -19.48 20.28
C GLU A 15 -22.86 -18.89 18.88
N ASN A 16 -22.06 -17.88 18.54
CA ASN A 16 -22.09 -17.20 17.24
C ASN A 16 -21.19 -17.85 16.18
N LYS A 17 -20.60 -19.01 16.47
CA LYS A 17 -19.69 -19.75 15.57
C LYS A 17 -18.51 -18.90 15.09
N ILE A 18 -17.95 -18.11 16.00
CA ILE A 18 -16.75 -17.31 15.75
C ILE A 18 -15.52 -18.14 16.18
N ASP A 19 -14.63 -18.39 15.23
CA ASP A 19 -13.37 -19.08 15.48
C ASP A 19 -12.50 -18.23 16.41
N HIS A 20 -11.98 -18.86 17.47
CA HIS A 20 -11.19 -18.20 18.50
C HIS A 20 -10.11 -19.13 19.07
N GLU A 21 -9.00 -18.53 19.52
CA GLU A 21 -7.84 -19.22 20.09
C GLU A 21 -7.29 -18.41 21.27
N ILE A 22 -6.76 -19.09 22.28
CA ILE A 22 -6.12 -18.47 23.44
C ILE A 22 -4.64 -18.86 23.47
N GLU A 23 -3.76 -17.86 23.41
CA GLU A 23 -2.34 -18.06 23.66
C GLU A 23 -2.09 -17.95 25.17
N HIS A 24 -1.33 -18.90 25.72
CA HIS A 24 -0.98 -18.95 27.15
C HIS A 24 0.49 -18.57 27.35
N ASN A 25 0.82 -18.06 28.54
CA ASN A 25 2.19 -17.86 28.98
C ASN A 25 2.85 -19.20 29.40
N ASP A 26 4.15 -19.17 29.67
CA ASP A 26 4.91 -20.34 30.14
C ASP A 26 4.39 -20.91 31.48
N ASP A 27 3.66 -20.09 32.25
CA ASP A 27 2.98 -20.46 33.51
C ASP A 27 1.51 -20.89 33.29
N GLU A 28 1.13 -21.20 32.06
CA GLU A 28 -0.24 -21.56 31.63
C GLU A 28 -1.31 -20.48 31.90
N SER A 29 -0.91 -19.26 32.27
CA SER A 29 -1.85 -18.14 32.39
C SER A 29 -2.27 -17.63 31.01
N PRO A 30 -3.56 -17.33 30.77
CA PRO A 30 -4.04 -16.90 29.47
C PRO A 30 -3.50 -15.48 29.19
N LYS A 31 -2.82 -15.33 28.05
CA LYS A 31 -2.07 -14.11 27.70
C LYS A 31 -2.78 -13.29 26.63
N MET A 32 -3.19 -13.95 25.55
CA MET A 32 -3.79 -13.31 24.39
C MET A 32 -5.03 -14.08 23.94
N LEU A 33 -6.08 -13.35 23.61
CA LEU A 33 -7.27 -13.86 22.93
C LEU A 33 -7.20 -13.45 21.47
N THR A 34 -7.33 -14.44 20.58
CA THR A 34 -7.47 -14.22 19.13
C THR A 34 -8.83 -14.69 18.67
N PHE A 35 -9.54 -13.92 17.86
CA PHE A 35 -10.78 -14.36 17.21
C PHE A 35 -10.96 -13.71 15.83
N GLN A 36 -11.79 -14.32 14.99
CA GLN A 36 -11.95 -13.91 13.59
C GLN A 36 -13.26 -13.17 13.33
N ILE A 37 -13.18 -12.03 12.63
CA ILE A 37 -14.35 -11.34 12.07
C ILE A 37 -14.27 -11.29 10.56
N LYS A 38 -15.40 -11.48 9.89
CA LYS A 38 -15.47 -11.43 8.42
C LYS A 38 -15.37 -10.01 7.89
N GLY A 39 -14.76 -9.85 6.72
CA GLY A 39 -14.94 -8.68 5.87
C GLY A 39 -14.91 -9.04 4.40
N GLY A 40 -16.09 -9.33 3.86
CA GLY A 40 -16.27 -9.82 2.51
C GLY A 40 -15.78 -11.25 2.37
N ARG A 41 -14.75 -11.46 1.54
CA ARG A 41 -14.16 -12.79 1.28
C ARG A 41 -12.92 -13.08 2.13
N MET A 42 -12.57 -12.19 3.06
CA MET A 42 -11.41 -12.34 3.93
C MET A 42 -11.87 -12.35 5.38
N ASP A 43 -11.20 -13.17 6.19
CA ASP A 43 -11.34 -13.19 7.63
C ASP A 43 -10.22 -12.37 8.26
N TYR A 44 -10.55 -11.65 9.33
CA TYR A 44 -9.64 -10.77 10.04
C TYR A 44 -9.40 -11.30 11.44
N ASP A 45 -8.15 -11.70 11.70
CA ASP A 45 -7.69 -12.05 13.04
C ASP A 45 -7.61 -10.79 13.91
N LEU A 46 -8.35 -10.78 15.01
CA LEU A 46 -8.29 -9.76 16.03
C LEU A 46 -7.60 -10.32 17.27
N ARG A 47 -6.57 -9.62 17.74
CA ARG A 47 -5.72 -10.06 18.86
C ARG A 47 -5.82 -9.08 20.01
N TYR A 48 -6.21 -9.55 21.18
CA TYR A 48 -6.34 -8.74 22.38
C TYR A 48 -5.51 -9.33 23.52
N PRO A 49 -4.75 -8.51 24.27
CA PRO A 49 -4.23 -8.93 25.55
C PRO A 49 -5.41 -9.17 26.50
N ILE A 50 -5.32 -10.22 27.30
CA ILE A 50 -6.35 -10.58 28.25
C ILE A 50 -6.25 -9.61 29.44
N ASP A 51 -7.14 -8.61 29.42
CA ASP A 51 -7.28 -7.54 30.41
C ASP A 51 -8.77 -7.36 30.71
N ASP A 52 -9.13 -7.31 32.00
CA ASP A 52 -10.51 -7.19 32.48
C ASP A 52 -11.23 -5.97 31.89
N HIS A 53 -10.51 -4.85 31.68
CA HIS A 53 -11.10 -3.66 31.09
C HIS A 53 -11.51 -3.90 29.62
N LEU A 54 -10.62 -4.50 28.83
CA LEU A 54 -10.89 -4.80 27.42
C LEU A 54 -11.95 -5.89 27.25
N LEU A 55 -11.94 -6.91 28.10
CA LEU A 55 -12.94 -7.97 28.06
C LEU A 55 -14.34 -7.46 28.41
N ASN A 56 -14.45 -6.56 29.39
CA ASN A 56 -15.72 -5.91 29.72
C ASN A 56 -16.25 -5.08 28.53
N LEU A 57 -15.38 -4.31 27.89
CA LEU A 57 -15.75 -3.56 26.68
C LEU A 57 -16.21 -4.51 25.56
N LEU A 58 -15.46 -5.58 25.31
CA LEU A 58 -15.81 -6.59 24.29
C LEU A 58 -17.15 -7.27 24.56
N ASN A 59 -17.46 -7.59 25.83
CA ASN A 59 -18.73 -8.21 26.22
C ASN A 59 -19.93 -7.30 25.96
N VAL A 60 -19.80 -6.00 26.25
CA VAL A 60 -20.85 -5.00 26.01
C VAL A 60 -21.04 -4.74 24.51
N THR A 61 -20.00 -4.88 23.71
CA THR A 61 -20.10 -4.71 22.26
C THR A 61 -20.71 -5.95 21.56
N ASN A 62 -21.67 -5.73 20.65
CA ASN A 62 -22.27 -6.80 19.83
C ASN A 62 -21.42 -7.05 18.58
N ILE A 63 -20.17 -7.47 18.79
CA ILE A 63 -19.19 -7.72 17.73
C ILE A 63 -19.66 -8.78 16.72
N GLU A 64 -20.50 -9.71 17.15
CA GLU A 64 -21.06 -10.79 16.32
C GLU A 64 -21.92 -10.28 15.16
N LYS A 65 -22.42 -9.05 15.27
CA LYS A 65 -23.26 -8.40 14.25
C LYS A 65 -22.48 -7.43 13.36
N ILE A 66 -21.16 -7.34 13.54
CA ILE A 66 -20.32 -6.36 12.87
C ILE A 66 -19.36 -7.08 11.94
N ASN A 67 -19.28 -6.61 10.70
CA ASN A 67 -18.33 -7.09 9.71
C ASN A 67 -17.38 -5.95 9.32
N PHE A 68 -16.16 -6.30 8.93
CA PHE A 68 -15.26 -5.34 8.31
C PHE A 68 -15.66 -5.05 6.87
N ILE A 69 -15.34 -3.86 6.40
CA ILE A 69 -15.34 -3.53 4.98
C ILE A 69 -13.92 -3.73 4.45
N GLN A 70 -13.79 -4.51 3.37
CA GLN A 70 -12.53 -4.74 2.70
C GLN A 70 -11.99 -3.42 2.12
N ASP A 71 -10.67 -3.22 2.18
CA ASP A 71 -9.92 -2.06 1.65
C ASP A 71 -9.94 -0.78 2.45
N TYR A 72 -10.85 -0.68 3.39
CA TYR A 72 -10.97 0.50 4.23
C TYR A 72 -10.83 0.10 5.68
N GLU A 73 -10.40 1.06 6.50
CA GLU A 73 -10.55 0.93 7.94
C GLU A 73 -11.98 1.26 8.30
N ALA A 74 -12.86 0.31 8.03
CA ALA A 74 -14.30 0.48 8.10
C ALA A 74 -15.00 -0.79 8.59
N ILE A 75 -16.14 -0.58 9.22
CA ILE A 75 -17.04 -1.61 9.70
C ILE A 75 -18.45 -1.34 9.18
N TRP A 76 -19.26 -2.38 9.12
CA TRP A 76 -20.68 -2.27 8.83
C TRP A 76 -21.49 -3.33 9.57
N SER A 77 -22.76 -3.04 9.79
CA SER A 77 -23.72 -3.97 10.39
C SER A 77 -25.06 -3.86 9.68
N SER A 78 -25.54 -4.98 9.15
CA SER A 78 -26.88 -5.08 8.54
C SER A 78 -27.98 -4.92 9.59
N ASP A 79 -27.81 -5.53 10.77
CA ASP A 79 -28.75 -5.45 11.90
C ASP A 79 -28.94 -4.01 12.39
N ARG A 80 -27.84 -3.26 12.49
CA ARG A 80 -27.86 -1.88 12.97
C ARG A 80 -27.99 -0.84 11.87
N LYS A 81 -28.04 -1.26 10.61
CA LYS A 81 -28.14 -0.40 9.41
C LYS A 81 -27.11 0.72 9.42
N ASN A 82 -25.86 0.39 9.78
CA ASN A 82 -24.80 1.37 9.92
C ASN A 82 -23.53 0.98 9.17
N ILE A 83 -22.83 2.01 8.69
CA ILE A 83 -21.49 1.91 8.12
C ILE A 83 -20.64 2.98 8.80
N GLU A 84 -19.44 2.62 9.24
CA GLU A 84 -18.51 3.54 9.88
C GLU A 84 -17.09 3.34 9.34
N CYS A 85 -16.43 4.43 8.92
CA CYS A 85 -15.09 4.39 8.34
C CYS A 85 -14.18 5.48 8.91
N GLU A 86 -12.94 5.13 9.25
CA GLU A 86 -11.90 6.09 9.64
C GLU A 86 -11.62 7.06 8.49
N ILE A 87 -11.57 8.35 8.80
CA ILE A 87 -11.24 9.40 7.84
C ILE A 87 -9.97 10.14 8.26
N ASN A 88 -9.28 10.72 7.28
CA ASN A 88 -8.09 11.52 7.54
C ASN A 88 -8.00 12.71 6.59
N LEU A 89 -7.26 13.74 7.01
CA LEU A 89 -6.92 14.87 6.15
C LEU A 89 -5.80 14.48 5.18
N ILE A 90 -5.95 14.88 3.92
CA ILE A 90 -4.88 14.79 2.94
C ILE A 90 -3.92 15.97 3.19
N ASN A 91 -2.80 15.69 3.86
CA ASN A 91 -1.75 16.67 4.10
C ASN A 91 -0.45 16.25 3.43
N ALA A 92 0.26 17.22 2.85
CA ALA A 92 1.57 17.01 2.21
C ALA A 92 2.59 16.30 3.13
N ASP A 93 2.53 16.58 4.44
CA ASP A 93 3.48 16.03 5.41
C ASP A 93 3.06 14.69 6.01
N ASN A 94 1.88 14.17 5.65
CA ASN A 94 1.31 12.92 6.18
C ASN A 94 1.27 12.85 7.73
N ARG A 95 1.34 14.01 8.41
CA ARG A 95 1.31 14.11 9.87
C ARG A 95 -0.12 13.94 10.37
N PRO A 96 -0.33 13.20 11.47
CA PRO A 96 -1.65 13.07 12.08
C PRO A 96 -2.14 14.43 12.53
N VAL A 97 -3.29 14.85 12.02
CA VAL A 97 -3.96 16.07 12.46
C VAL A 97 -4.78 15.76 13.70
N PRO A 98 -4.72 16.59 14.76
CA PRO A 98 -5.59 16.42 15.91
C PRO A 98 -7.06 16.43 15.50
N THR A 99 -7.85 15.48 16.02
CA THR A 99 -9.29 15.37 15.73
C THR A 99 -10.04 16.69 15.98
N SER A 100 -9.64 17.41 17.04
CA SER A 100 -10.20 18.71 17.39
C SER A 100 -9.99 19.79 16.33
N PHE A 101 -8.87 19.75 15.60
CA PHE A 101 -8.61 20.71 14.54
C PHE A 101 -9.56 20.51 13.36
N LEU A 102 -9.80 19.25 12.97
CA LEU A 102 -10.72 18.92 11.89
C LEU A 102 -12.17 19.27 12.23
N LEU A 103 -12.63 18.87 13.41
CA LEU A 103 -13.97 19.19 13.88
C LEU A 103 -14.19 20.70 13.92
N ARG A 104 -13.21 21.47 14.39
CA ARG A 104 -13.27 22.94 14.39
C ARG A 104 -13.39 23.54 12.99
N ARG A 105 -12.77 22.96 11.97
CA ARG A 105 -12.94 23.43 10.58
C ARG A 105 -14.30 23.07 10.01
N LEU A 106 -14.83 21.91 10.38
CA LEU A 106 -16.14 21.44 9.93
C LEU A 106 -17.31 22.09 10.69
N GLN A 107 -17.06 22.78 11.81
CA GLN A 107 -18.07 23.51 12.59
C GLN A 107 -18.92 24.47 11.76
N ILE A 108 -18.41 25.00 10.66
CA ILE A 108 -19.15 25.87 9.73
C ILE A 108 -20.41 25.19 9.18
N PHE A 109 -20.45 23.85 9.18
CA PHE A 109 -21.60 23.05 8.74
C PHE A 109 -22.55 22.65 9.87
N SER A 110 -22.25 23.03 11.13
CA SER A 110 -23.16 22.83 12.25
C SER A 110 -24.11 24.04 12.35
N ASP A 111 -25.40 23.78 12.57
CA ASP A 111 -26.40 24.82 12.85
C ASP A 111 -26.31 25.34 14.31
N GLU A 112 -25.41 24.78 15.13
CA GLU A 112 -25.22 25.17 16.53
C GLU A 112 -24.28 26.39 16.64
N ASP A 113 -24.84 27.54 17.03
CA ASP A 113 -24.10 28.74 17.41
C ASP A 113 -23.29 28.48 18.69
N PHE A 114 -22.03 28.05 18.55
CA PHE A 114 -21.12 27.94 19.67
C PHE A 114 -20.63 29.33 20.09
N GLU A 115 -21.21 29.86 21.17
CA GLU A 115 -20.61 31.00 21.87
C GLU A 115 -19.19 30.62 22.30
N LYS A 116 -18.21 31.45 21.91
CA LYS A 116 -16.84 31.37 22.43
C LYS A 116 -16.87 31.70 23.92
N SER A 117 -17.16 30.72 24.77
CA SER A 117 -16.95 30.86 26.20
C SER A 117 -15.43 30.93 26.44
N ASN A 118 -14.95 32.07 26.96
CA ASN A 118 -13.58 32.24 27.41
C ASN A 118 -13.36 31.53 28.77
N GLY A 119 -13.67 30.24 28.84
CA GLY A 119 -13.55 29.40 30.03
C GLY A 119 -13.23 27.95 29.64
N GLU A 120 -12.56 27.21 30.51
CA GLU A 120 -11.97 25.89 30.26
C GLU A 120 -12.95 24.76 29.90
N ASP A 121 -14.25 25.04 29.84
CA ASP A 121 -15.33 24.12 29.48
C ASP A 121 -16.04 24.56 28.20
N SER A 122 -15.33 24.58 27.07
CA SER A 122 -15.99 24.58 25.77
C SER A 122 -16.61 23.20 25.54
N GLU A 123 -17.94 23.10 25.46
CA GLU A 123 -18.65 21.89 25.03
C GLU A 123 -17.95 21.35 23.76
N LYS A 124 -17.44 20.11 23.84
CA LYS A 124 -16.72 19.51 22.72
C LYS A 124 -17.74 19.08 21.69
N LEU A 125 -17.68 19.69 20.50
CA LEU A 125 -18.36 19.12 19.34
C LEU A 125 -17.79 17.73 19.09
N ASP A 126 -18.58 16.71 19.37
CA ASP A 126 -18.18 15.31 19.16
C ASP A 126 -18.62 14.79 17.78
N ARG A 127 -19.61 15.44 17.13
CA ARG A 127 -20.20 15.00 15.86
C ARG A 127 -20.83 16.15 15.09
N ILE A 128 -20.75 16.09 13.76
CA ILE A 128 -21.38 17.02 12.81
C ILE A 128 -22.22 16.19 11.84
N SER A 129 -23.49 16.57 11.66
CA SER A 129 -24.43 15.90 10.75
C SER A 129 -24.52 16.64 9.43
N PHE A 130 -24.70 15.91 8.33
CA PHE A 130 -24.80 16.48 6.99
C PHE A 130 -26.13 16.09 6.34
N PRO A 131 -26.79 17.03 5.65
CA PRO A 131 -28.04 16.74 4.96
C PRO A 131 -27.80 15.79 3.78
N CYS A 132 -28.62 14.75 3.68
CA CYS A 132 -28.63 13.84 2.53
C CYS A 132 -30.05 13.69 1.99
N LYS A 133 -30.20 13.58 0.67
CA LYS A 133 -31.50 13.22 0.07
C LYS A 133 -31.78 11.75 0.35
N GLY A 134 -32.92 11.46 0.98
CA GLY A 134 -33.34 10.11 1.36
C GLY A 134 -33.39 9.95 2.87
N ASN A 135 -33.39 8.70 3.34
CA ASN A 135 -33.53 8.35 4.76
C ASN A 135 -32.18 8.06 5.44
N ILE A 136 -31.06 8.34 4.76
CA ILE A 136 -29.71 8.04 5.23
C ILE A 136 -29.17 9.24 6.02
N ASP A 137 -28.75 9.00 7.25
CA ASP A 137 -28.11 10.02 8.08
C ASP A 137 -26.60 9.96 7.92
N ILE A 138 -25.98 11.06 7.52
CA ILE A 138 -24.54 11.17 7.32
C ILE A 138 -23.95 12.06 8.40
N SER A 139 -22.82 11.63 8.98
CA SER A 139 -22.16 12.43 10.01
C SER A 139 -20.67 12.16 10.08
N ILE A 140 -19.91 13.17 10.50
CA ILE A 140 -18.48 13.06 10.80
C ILE A 140 -18.28 13.36 12.28
N GLY A 141 -17.59 12.48 13.00
CA GLY A 141 -17.43 12.62 14.44
C GLY A 141 -16.40 11.67 15.03
N ILE A 142 -16.28 11.70 16.35
CA ILE A 142 -15.49 10.73 17.11
C ILE A 142 -16.08 9.33 16.87
N CYS A 143 -15.21 8.34 16.65
CA CYS A 143 -15.67 6.99 16.35
C CYS A 143 -16.43 6.34 17.50
N SER A 144 -17.27 5.36 17.15
CA SER A 144 -17.92 4.48 18.12
C SER A 144 -16.91 3.64 18.89
N ASP A 145 -17.31 3.18 20.08
CA ASP A 145 -16.52 2.25 20.89
C ASP A 145 -16.31 0.93 20.15
N GLU A 146 -17.33 0.44 19.42
CA GLU A 146 -17.20 -0.77 18.61
C GLU A 146 -16.11 -0.62 17.55
N PHE A 147 -16.11 0.51 16.83
CA PHE A 147 -15.07 0.80 15.85
C PHE A 147 -13.69 0.85 16.51
N ALA A 148 -13.56 1.56 17.62
CA ALA A 148 -12.31 1.75 18.34
C ALA A 148 -11.71 0.41 18.82
N ILE A 149 -12.55 -0.44 19.41
CA ILE A 149 -12.16 -1.76 19.94
C ILE A 149 -11.74 -2.69 18.80
N LEU A 150 -12.56 -2.81 17.75
CA LEU A 150 -12.24 -3.68 16.61
C LEU A 150 -10.94 -3.26 15.90
N GLN A 151 -10.72 -1.96 15.73
CA GLN A 151 -9.48 -1.44 15.16
C GLN A 151 -8.27 -1.65 16.07
N TYR A 152 -8.47 -1.67 17.38
CA TYR A 152 -7.41 -1.99 18.34
C TYR A 152 -6.95 -3.44 18.18
N GLY A 153 -7.88 -4.40 18.16
CA GLY A 153 -7.56 -5.83 18.02
C GLY A 153 -6.92 -6.18 16.67
N LYS A 154 -7.33 -5.51 15.59
CA LYS A 154 -6.79 -5.73 14.23
C LYS A 154 -5.31 -5.36 14.10
N ARG A 155 -4.83 -4.41 14.91
CA ARG A 155 -3.55 -3.73 14.68
C ARG A 155 -2.38 -4.25 15.51
N ASP A 156 -2.57 -5.32 16.28
CA ASP A 156 -1.56 -5.96 17.15
C ASP A 156 -0.66 -4.90 17.84
N SER A 157 -1.36 -4.03 18.59
CA SER A 157 -0.91 -2.97 19.51
C SER A 157 0.48 -2.33 19.29
N SER A 158 0.51 -1.05 18.84
CA SER A 158 1.51 -0.05 19.30
C SER A 158 1.28 1.44 18.92
N PRO A 159 0.46 1.89 17.94
CA PRO A 159 0.29 3.34 17.72
C PRO A 159 -0.89 3.95 18.49
N PHE A 160 -1.75 3.13 19.10
CA PHE A 160 -3.00 3.59 19.70
C PHE A 160 -3.06 3.51 21.22
N LEU A 161 -2.12 2.81 21.86
CA LEU A 161 -1.88 2.95 23.29
C LEU A 161 -1.09 4.23 23.54
N PHE A 162 -1.79 5.33 23.79
CA PHE A 162 -1.17 6.36 24.61
C PHE A 162 -1.16 5.83 26.03
N SER A 163 0.03 5.70 26.61
CA SER A 163 0.15 5.56 28.05
C SER A 163 -0.30 6.88 28.65
N ARG A 164 -1.56 6.94 29.07
CA ARG A 164 -2.05 8.06 29.85
C ARG A 164 -1.71 7.73 31.29
N LYS A 165 -0.78 8.49 31.87
CA LYS A 165 -0.57 8.43 33.32
C LYS A 165 -1.80 9.00 33.98
N ARG A 166 -2.52 8.15 34.74
CA ARG A 166 -3.52 8.65 35.69
C ARG A 166 -2.83 9.53 36.74
N ALA A 167 -3.60 10.36 37.45
CA ALA A 167 -3.09 11.21 38.53
C ALA A 167 -2.35 10.42 39.64
N ASN A 168 -2.62 9.12 39.76
CA ASN A 168 -1.97 8.18 40.67
C ASN A 168 -0.66 7.55 40.11
N GLY A 169 -0.22 7.93 38.90
CA GLY A 169 1.01 7.43 38.28
C GLY A 169 0.88 6.12 37.49
N GLU A 170 -0.30 5.51 37.45
CA GLU A 170 -0.55 4.28 36.68
C GLU A 170 -0.66 4.56 35.18
N ASN A 171 0.05 3.75 34.39
CA ASN A 171 -0.07 3.77 32.93
C ASN A 171 -1.35 3.06 32.53
N VAL A 172 -2.35 3.80 32.04
CA VAL A 172 -3.56 3.20 31.49
C VAL A 172 -3.48 3.17 29.97
N ALA A 173 -3.76 2.01 29.42
CA ALA A 173 -4.00 1.78 28.01
C ALA A 173 -5.27 2.55 27.59
N SER A 174 -5.13 3.71 26.95
CA SER A 174 -6.27 4.41 26.34
C SER A 174 -6.42 3.97 24.90
N ILE A 175 -7.60 3.52 24.49
CA ILE A 175 -7.94 3.33 23.08
C ILE A 175 -8.05 4.73 22.44
N ARG A 176 -7.52 4.90 21.24
CA ARG A 176 -7.70 6.14 20.47
C ARG A 176 -8.99 6.06 19.70
N HIS A 177 -9.75 7.14 19.74
CA HIS A 177 -10.92 7.34 18.91
C HIS A 177 -10.56 8.25 17.73
N PRO A 178 -10.25 7.70 16.54
CA PRO A 178 -10.05 8.53 15.36
C PRO A 178 -11.37 9.18 14.91
N LEU A 179 -11.28 10.12 13.99
CA LEU A 179 -12.45 10.68 13.32
C LEU A 179 -13.00 9.66 12.32
N THR A 180 -14.31 9.48 12.29
CA THR A 180 -14.99 8.58 11.35
C THR A 180 -16.10 9.30 10.59
N LEU A 181 -16.35 8.81 9.38
CA LEU A 181 -17.60 9.03 8.66
C LEU A 181 -18.56 7.92 9.06
N LYS A 182 -19.72 8.29 9.61
CA LYS A 182 -20.79 7.36 10.00
C LYS A 182 -22.01 7.60 9.14
N LEU A 183 -22.46 6.54 8.47
CA LEU A 183 -23.70 6.45 7.72
C LEU A 183 -24.68 5.61 8.54
N SER A 184 -25.85 6.14 8.86
CA SER A 184 -26.92 5.43 9.58
C SER A 184 -28.16 5.29 8.70
N ASN A 185 -29.03 4.33 9.03
CA ASN A 185 -30.21 3.96 8.25
C ASN A 185 -29.86 3.48 6.83
N VAL A 186 -28.74 2.76 6.70
CA VAL A 186 -28.30 2.17 5.43
C VAL A 186 -28.75 0.70 5.39
N ASP A 187 -29.70 0.40 4.52
CA ASP A 187 -30.20 -0.95 4.28
C ASP A 187 -29.28 -1.71 3.32
N VAL A 188 -28.33 -2.45 3.90
CA VAL A 188 -27.38 -3.26 3.15
C VAL A 188 -27.30 -4.67 3.75
N GLU A 189 -27.35 -5.67 2.88
CA GLU A 189 -27.18 -7.09 3.24
C GLU A 189 -25.86 -7.68 2.73
N GLN A 190 -25.29 -7.10 1.67
CA GLN A 190 -24.06 -7.59 1.06
C GLN A 190 -22.88 -6.63 1.27
N HIS A 191 -21.70 -7.22 1.45
CA HIS A 191 -20.46 -6.46 1.63
C HIS A 191 -20.18 -5.48 0.47
N ASP A 192 -20.38 -5.91 -0.78
CA ASP A 192 -20.02 -5.10 -1.96
C ASP A 192 -20.94 -3.87 -2.07
N ASP A 193 -22.22 -4.00 -1.73
CA ASP A 193 -23.16 -2.87 -1.63
C ASP A 193 -22.74 -1.86 -0.55
N ALA A 194 -22.20 -2.33 0.58
CA ALA A 194 -21.72 -1.47 1.66
C ALA A 194 -20.51 -0.65 1.20
N VAL A 195 -19.58 -1.27 0.47
CA VAL A 195 -18.41 -0.59 -0.13
C VAL A 195 -18.87 0.49 -1.11
N ASP A 196 -19.82 0.16 -1.99
CA ASP A 196 -20.25 1.08 -3.05
C ASP A 196 -21.00 2.30 -2.49
N ILE A 197 -21.89 2.09 -1.52
CA ILE A 197 -22.59 3.19 -0.84
C ILE A 197 -21.61 4.07 -0.07
N LEU A 198 -20.69 3.47 0.69
CA LEU A 198 -19.67 4.21 1.43
C LEU A 198 -18.85 5.11 0.48
N ARG A 199 -18.32 4.54 -0.61
CA ARG A 199 -17.49 5.29 -1.57
C ARG A 199 -18.27 6.40 -2.26
N LYS A 200 -19.50 6.11 -2.71
CA LYS A 200 -20.32 7.09 -3.43
C LYS A 200 -20.66 8.31 -2.55
N LEU A 201 -21.11 8.07 -1.33
CA LEU A 201 -21.48 9.14 -0.40
C LEU A 201 -20.26 9.88 0.14
N ALA A 202 -19.19 9.16 0.52
CA ALA A 202 -17.96 9.77 0.99
C ALA A 202 -17.33 10.69 -0.07
N ASN A 203 -17.20 10.22 -1.32
CA ASN A 203 -16.61 11.03 -2.39
C ASN A 203 -17.42 12.29 -2.66
N SER A 204 -18.76 12.17 -2.68
CA SER A 204 -19.64 13.32 -2.90
C SER A 204 -19.53 14.35 -1.78
N LEU A 205 -19.56 13.89 -0.52
CA LEU A 205 -19.46 14.75 0.65
C LEU A 205 -18.07 15.38 0.76
N PHE A 206 -17.01 14.61 0.64
CA PHE A 206 -15.63 15.11 0.79
C PHE A 206 -15.28 16.11 -0.29
N PHE A 207 -15.73 15.90 -1.53
CA PHE A 207 -15.55 16.88 -2.60
C PHE A 207 -16.28 18.20 -2.29
N GLN A 208 -17.50 18.12 -1.75
CA GLN A 208 -18.23 19.33 -1.33
C GLN A 208 -17.55 20.04 -0.16
N ILE A 209 -17.06 19.32 0.83
CA ILE A 209 -16.29 19.88 1.96
C ILE A 209 -15.03 20.57 1.44
N ASP A 210 -14.29 19.92 0.54
CA ASP A 210 -13.08 20.48 -0.06
C ASP A 210 -13.36 21.82 -0.78
N LEU A 211 -14.41 21.86 -1.61
CA LEU A 211 -14.80 23.08 -2.32
C LEU A 211 -15.23 24.23 -1.39
N LEU A 212 -15.84 23.92 -0.24
CA LEU A 212 -16.41 24.93 0.65
C LEU A 212 -15.42 25.43 1.71
N VAL A 213 -14.52 24.58 2.19
CA VAL A 213 -13.63 24.91 3.33
C VAL A 213 -12.16 24.53 3.12
N ASP A 214 -11.78 24.06 1.92
CA ASP A 214 -10.39 23.69 1.56
C ASP A 214 -9.81 22.66 2.57
N VAL A 215 -10.63 21.64 2.84
CA VAL A 215 -10.31 20.55 3.77
C VAL A 215 -10.43 19.24 2.98
N PRO A 216 -9.37 18.81 2.29
CA PRO A 216 -9.40 17.60 1.48
C PRO A 216 -9.39 16.36 2.37
N LEU A 217 -10.54 15.69 2.47
CA LEU A 217 -10.71 14.47 3.28
C LEU A 217 -10.56 13.21 2.42
N ASN A 218 -10.14 12.12 3.04
CA ASN A 218 -10.14 10.80 2.42
C ASN A 218 -10.58 9.70 3.39
N LEU A 219 -11.16 8.63 2.85
CA LEU A 219 -11.36 7.38 3.58
C LEU A 219 -9.99 6.75 3.83
N VAL A 220 -9.75 6.30 5.05
CA VAL A 220 -8.48 5.65 5.39
C VAL A 220 -8.46 4.26 4.76
N PRO A 221 -7.49 3.97 3.86
CA PRO A 221 -7.35 2.64 3.31
C PRO A 221 -6.91 1.67 4.41
N GLN A 222 -7.28 0.42 4.22
CA GLN A 222 -6.91 -0.68 5.08
C GLN A 222 -5.39 -0.73 5.25
N ARG A 223 -4.95 -0.66 6.51
CA ARG A 223 -3.52 -0.63 6.84
C ARG A 223 -2.99 -2.07 6.90
N GLU A 224 -1.77 -2.26 6.39
CA GLU A 224 -1.03 -3.50 6.62
C GLU A 224 -0.84 -3.76 8.12
N ASN A 225 -0.95 -5.03 8.51
CA ASN A 225 -0.74 -5.48 9.88
C ASN A 225 0.69 -5.18 10.35
N MET A 226 0.84 -4.74 11.60
CA MET A 226 2.14 -4.34 12.15
C MET A 226 3.16 -5.48 12.17
N ILE A 227 2.72 -6.72 12.36
CA ILE A 227 3.57 -7.92 12.25
C ILE A 227 4.17 -8.02 10.85
N GLU A 228 3.37 -7.82 9.80
CA GLU A 228 3.85 -7.91 8.42
C GLU A 228 4.84 -6.79 8.12
N LYS A 229 4.55 -5.56 8.56
CA LYS A 229 5.50 -4.44 8.49
C LYS A 229 6.80 -4.74 9.23
N ARG A 230 6.73 -5.30 10.44
CA ARG A 230 7.91 -5.69 11.24
C ARG A 230 8.70 -6.79 10.55
N LYS A 231 8.05 -7.87 10.10
CA LYS A 231 8.68 -8.96 9.33
C LYS A 231 9.39 -8.41 8.09
N ARG A 232 8.76 -7.50 7.34
CA ARG A 232 9.38 -6.83 6.18
C ARG A 232 10.61 -6.02 6.58
N ARG A 233 10.51 -5.17 7.61
CA ARG A 233 11.65 -4.39 8.12
C ARG A 233 12.79 -5.29 8.59
N MET A 234 12.50 -6.36 9.31
CA MET A 234 13.49 -7.34 9.76
C MET A 234 14.19 -8.02 8.58
N ARG A 235 13.45 -8.43 7.54
CA ARG A 235 14.03 -8.96 6.29
C ARG A 235 14.88 -7.95 5.53
N GLN A 236 14.51 -6.67 5.59
CA GLN A 236 15.32 -5.60 5.00
C GLN A 236 16.57 -5.32 5.83
N HIS A 237 16.48 -5.40 7.16
CA HIS A 237 17.62 -5.22 8.07
C HIS A 237 18.59 -6.40 8.03
N SER A 238 18.12 -7.64 7.82
CA SER A 238 19.00 -8.80 7.64
C SER A 238 19.89 -8.69 6.39
N ARG A 239 19.57 -7.79 5.45
CA ARG A 239 20.39 -7.48 4.28
C ARG A 239 21.53 -6.50 4.58
N VAL A 240 21.42 -5.74 5.68
CA VAL A 240 22.49 -4.83 6.10
C VAL A 240 23.53 -5.65 6.83
N LYS A 241 24.75 -5.68 6.29
CA LYS A 241 25.88 -6.27 7.02
C LYS A 241 26.10 -5.44 8.28
N ASN A 242 25.93 -6.05 9.46
CA ASN A 242 26.09 -5.37 10.75
C ASN A 242 27.47 -4.71 10.91
N ASP A 243 28.49 -5.23 10.23
CA ASP A 243 29.86 -4.70 10.24
C ASP A 243 30.19 -3.81 9.02
N ALA A 244 29.18 -3.33 8.28
CA ALA A 244 29.39 -2.48 7.12
C ALA A 244 30.04 -1.14 7.52
N LYS A 245 31.28 -0.94 7.07
CA LYS A 245 31.96 0.37 7.16
C LYS A 245 31.71 1.16 5.89
N ILE A 246 31.47 2.46 6.03
CA ILE A 246 31.40 3.37 4.88
C ILE A 246 32.81 3.47 4.30
N ASN A 247 32.97 3.00 3.07
CA ASN A 247 34.22 3.12 2.33
C ASN A 247 34.42 4.55 1.86
N LYS A 248 35.69 4.91 1.58
CA LYS A 248 36.01 6.18 0.91
C LYS A 248 35.21 6.29 -0.40
N LEU A 249 34.64 7.48 -0.63
CA LEU A 249 33.90 7.78 -1.85
C LEU A 249 34.81 7.63 -3.07
N LYS A 250 34.40 6.78 -4.03
CA LYS A 250 35.13 6.50 -5.27
C LYS A 250 34.36 6.86 -6.53
N TYR A 251 33.04 6.92 -6.42
CA TYR A 251 32.13 7.08 -7.56
C TYR A 251 31.14 8.20 -7.30
N LYS A 252 30.71 8.85 -8.37
CA LYS A 252 29.60 9.81 -8.41
C LYS A 252 28.49 9.27 -9.31
N TYR A 253 27.29 9.75 -9.07
CA TYR A 253 26.06 9.39 -9.79
C TYR A 253 25.47 10.64 -10.40
N ASP A 254 24.75 10.50 -11.52
CA ASP A 254 24.11 11.64 -12.18
C ASP A 254 23.01 12.27 -11.31
N ASP A 255 22.95 13.59 -11.28
CA ASP A 255 22.12 14.37 -10.33
C ASP A 255 20.62 14.11 -10.49
N GLU A 256 20.12 14.02 -11.72
CA GLU A 256 18.70 13.80 -12.00
C GLU A 256 18.22 12.41 -11.54
N PRO A 257 18.82 11.28 -11.99
CA PRO A 257 18.37 9.95 -11.57
C PRO A 257 18.63 9.69 -10.08
N ILE A 258 19.68 10.24 -9.47
CA ILE A 258 19.88 10.07 -8.02
C ILE A 258 18.87 10.88 -7.21
N SER A 259 18.45 12.06 -7.68
CA SER A 259 17.38 12.84 -7.05
C SER A 259 16.04 12.12 -7.11
N SER A 260 15.68 11.55 -8.27
CA SER A 260 14.49 10.71 -8.43
C SER A 260 14.53 9.48 -7.54
N TYR A 261 15.70 8.84 -7.39
CA TYR A 261 15.90 7.72 -6.47
C TYR A 261 15.60 8.13 -5.02
N TRP A 262 16.15 9.25 -4.54
CA TRP A 262 15.87 9.73 -3.18
C TRP A 262 14.42 10.15 -2.99
N ASN A 263 13.80 10.76 -4.00
CA ASN A 263 12.39 11.13 -3.96
C ASN A 263 11.48 9.89 -3.82
N ALA A 264 11.80 8.81 -4.53
CA ALA A 264 11.12 7.52 -4.39
C ALA A 264 11.29 6.93 -2.98
N LYS A 265 12.48 7.05 -2.38
CA LYS A 265 12.74 6.58 -1.00
C LYS A 265 12.00 7.40 0.05
N ALA A 266 11.86 8.70 -0.15
CA ALA A 266 11.14 9.60 0.76
C ALA A 266 9.62 9.33 0.76
N ASN A 267 9.06 8.92 -0.38
CA ASN A 267 7.61 8.77 -0.58
C ASN A 267 7.11 7.32 -0.50
N SER A 268 7.57 6.55 0.49
CA SER A 268 7.19 5.13 0.65
C SER A 268 5.71 4.88 0.94
N ASN A 269 4.95 5.93 1.28
CA ASN A 269 3.51 5.84 1.56
C ASN A 269 2.65 5.99 0.30
N MET A 270 3.26 6.26 -0.86
CA MET A 270 2.56 6.42 -2.14
C MET A 270 3.09 5.38 -3.15
N PRO A 271 2.60 4.13 -3.11
CA PRO A 271 3.21 3.03 -3.87
C PRO A 271 3.24 3.27 -5.39
N LEU A 272 2.19 3.85 -5.97
CA LEU A 272 2.14 4.17 -7.41
C LEU A 272 3.21 5.21 -7.79
N PHE A 273 3.31 6.28 -7.00
CA PHE A 273 4.34 7.31 -7.21
C PHE A 273 5.73 6.73 -7.00
N GLN A 274 5.93 5.94 -5.96
CA GLN A 274 7.21 5.29 -5.65
C GLN A 274 7.66 4.38 -6.80
N PHE A 275 6.75 3.58 -7.37
CA PHE A 275 7.03 2.76 -8.54
C PHE A 275 7.50 3.62 -9.73
N LEU A 276 6.73 4.67 -10.07
CA LEU A 276 7.06 5.56 -11.19
C LEU A 276 8.38 6.31 -10.98
N ALA A 277 8.65 6.76 -9.76
CA ALA A 277 9.88 7.48 -9.44
C ALA A 277 11.12 6.56 -9.58
N PHE A 278 11.03 5.29 -9.16
CA PHE A 278 12.11 4.33 -9.45
C PHE A 278 12.20 3.97 -10.93
N TYR A 279 11.07 3.85 -11.63
CA TYR A 279 11.05 3.60 -13.07
C TYR A 279 11.75 4.74 -13.83
N GLN A 280 11.50 5.99 -13.44
CA GLN A 280 12.13 7.17 -14.03
C GLN A 280 13.66 7.15 -13.90
N VAL A 281 14.21 6.58 -12.81
CA VAL A 281 15.67 6.36 -12.69
C VAL A 281 16.18 5.46 -13.80
N VAL A 282 15.48 4.38 -14.11
CA VAL A 282 15.85 3.44 -15.18
C VAL A 282 15.65 4.09 -16.56
N GLU A 283 14.54 4.80 -16.74
CA GLU A 283 14.17 5.50 -17.99
C GLU A 283 15.20 6.55 -18.41
N PHE A 284 15.78 7.27 -17.45
CA PHE A 284 16.85 8.24 -17.71
C PHE A 284 18.00 7.65 -18.54
N TYR A 285 18.33 6.37 -18.32
CA TYR A 285 19.42 5.70 -19.01
C TYR A 285 19.02 4.97 -20.31
N PHE A 286 17.73 4.96 -20.67
CA PHE A 286 17.26 4.34 -21.92
C PHE A 286 18.03 4.84 -23.16
N PRO A 287 18.26 6.15 -23.37
CA PRO A 287 18.98 6.62 -24.54
C PRO A 287 20.44 6.17 -24.56
N ILE A 288 21.07 5.97 -23.39
CA ILE A 288 22.48 5.56 -23.27
C ILE A 288 22.62 4.11 -23.72
N TYR A 289 21.85 3.21 -23.11
CA TYR A 289 21.96 1.78 -23.41
C TYR A 289 21.39 1.40 -24.78
N SER A 290 20.38 2.13 -25.27
CA SER A 290 19.90 1.98 -26.65
C SER A 290 20.98 2.32 -27.67
N LYS A 291 21.74 3.40 -27.45
CA LYS A 291 22.88 3.78 -28.32
C LYS A 291 23.99 2.73 -28.29
N ILE A 292 24.33 2.21 -27.11
CA ILE A 292 25.34 1.14 -26.96
C ILE A 292 24.93 -0.09 -27.75
N GLU A 293 23.66 -0.50 -27.67
CA GLU A 293 23.14 -1.63 -28.41
C GLU A 293 23.20 -1.43 -29.94
N VAL A 294 22.76 -0.25 -30.42
CA VAL A 294 22.84 0.12 -31.83
C VAL A 294 24.29 0.11 -32.32
N HIS A 295 25.22 0.71 -31.56
CA HIS A 295 26.65 0.70 -31.87
C HIS A 295 27.20 -0.73 -31.96
N LYS A 296 26.82 -1.61 -31.02
CA LYS A 296 27.24 -3.02 -31.03
C LYS A 296 26.71 -3.76 -32.27
N LYS A 297 25.44 -3.55 -32.64
CA LYS A 297 24.83 -4.13 -33.85
C LYS A 297 25.55 -3.66 -35.11
N ILE A 298 25.77 -2.36 -35.27
CA ILE A 298 26.51 -1.79 -36.42
C ILE A 298 27.94 -2.32 -36.46
N LYS A 299 28.64 -2.36 -35.32
CA LYS A 299 30.02 -2.86 -35.24
C LYS A 299 30.13 -4.33 -35.63
N ASN A 300 29.22 -5.18 -35.15
CA ASN A 300 29.20 -6.59 -35.52
C ASN A 300 28.93 -6.77 -37.02
N TRP A 301 28.08 -5.91 -37.58
CA TRP A 301 27.73 -5.98 -38.98
C TRP A 301 28.87 -5.52 -39.90
N ILE A 302 29.57 -4.44 -39.55
CA ILE A 302 30.79 -3.99 -40.27
C ILE A 302 31.91 -5.04 -40.20
N LYS A 303 31.99 -5.79 -39.09
CA LYS A 303 32.97 -6.87 -38.92
C LYS A 303 32.64 -8.13 -39.74
N ASP A 304 31.43 -8.27 -40.26
CA ASP A 304 31.06 -9.41 -41.10
C ASP A 304 31.86 -9.34 -42.41
N PRO A 305 32.64 -10.38 -42.79
CA PRO A 305 33.40 -10.38 -44.05
C PRO A 305 32.53 -10.20 -45.31
N ARG A 306 31.22 -10.41 -45.20
CA ARG A 306 30.26 -10.23 -46.30
C ARG A 306 29.84 -8.77 -46.48
N PHE A 307 30.15 -7.88 -45.53
CA PHE A 307 29.81 -6.47 -45.61
C PHE A 307 30.70 -5.75 -46.65
N ASN A 308 30.06 -5.04 -47.58
CA ASN A 308 30.77 -4.24 -48.58
C ASN A 308 30.48 -2.75 -48.37
N SER A 309 31.52 -1.96 -48.08
CA SER A 309 31.42 -0.50 -47.87
C SER A 309 30.92 0.26 -49.10
N ASN A 310 31.08 -0.31 -50.29
CA ASN A 310 30.74 0.32 -51.57
C ASN A 310 29.36 -0.12 -52.08
N SER A 311 28.63 -0.96 -51.33
CA SER A 311 27.30 -1.43 -51.69
C SER A 311 26.23 -0.53 -51.06
N ASP A 312 25.46 0.18 -51.89
CA ASP A 312 24.35 1.02 -51.45
C ASP A 312 23.28 0.23 -50.67
N SER A 313 23.11 -1.06 -51.00
CA SER A 313 22.18 -1.94 -50.27
C SER A 313 22.63 -2.19 -48.84
N ASP A 314 23.94 -2.23 -48.62
CA ASP A 314 24.50 -2.45 -47.30
C ASP A 314 24.53 -1.16 -46.48
N LEU A 315 24.89 -0.04 -47.09
CA LEU A 315 24.77 1.28 -46.47
C LEU A 315 23.31 1.58 -46.07
N SER A 316 22.34 1.17 -46.89
CA SER A 316 20.92 1.29 -46.59
C SER A 316 20.50 0.51 -45.34
N LYS A 317 21.08 -0.67 -45.07
CA LYS A 317 20.80 -1.45 -43.86
C LYS A 317 21.33 -0.74 -42.60
N ILE A 318 22.53 -0.15 -42.65
CA ILE A 318 23.04 0.70 -41.54
C ILE A 318 22.13 1.89 -41.31
N ILE A 319 21.76 2.58 -42.38
CA ILE A 319 20.84 3.73 -42.30
C ILE A 319 19.50 3.27 -41.72
N ASN A 320 19.00 2.08 -42.06
CA ASN A 320 17.77 1.55 -41.48
C ASN A 320 17.90 1.21 -39.99
N ILE A 321 19.03 0.63 -39.54
CA ILE A 321 19.30 0.42 -38.11
C ILE A 321 19.34 1.77 -37.36
N ILE A 322 19.93 2.79 -37.98
CA ILE A 322 19.99 4.16 -37.42
C ILE A 322 18.61 4.85 -37.49
N LYS A 323 17.83 4.66 -38.55
CA LYS A 323 16.48 5.23 -38.70
C LYS A 323 15.48 4.56 -37.77
N MET A 324 15.52 3.25 -37.61
CA MET A 324 14.75 2.53 -36.60
C MET A 324 15.07 3.01 -35.18
N SER A 325 16.27 3.56 -34.95
CA SER A 325 16.66 4.16 -33.67
C SER A 325 16.48 5.69 -33.57
N LYS A 326 16.40 6.44 -34.68
CA LYS A 326 16.24 7.92 -34.71
C LYS A 326 14.85 8.43 -35.12
N MET A 327 14.04 7.65 -35.83
CA MET A 327 12.78 8.11 -36.44
C MET A 327 11.62 8.03 -35.45
N SER A 328 11.82 8.64 -34.29
CA SER A 328 11.11 8.35 -33.07
C SER A 328 10.83 9.62 -32.24
N ASN A 329 9.98 10.50 -32.78
CA ASN A 329 9.03 11.19 -31.88
C ASN A 329 8.05 10.18 -31.24
N ALA A 330 8.07 8.92 -31.68
CA ALA A 330 7.67 7.73 -30.94
C ALA A 330 8.91 6.83 -30.80
N PHE A 331 9.56 6.88 -29.64
CA PHE A 331 10.66 6.02 -29.19
C PHE A 331 10.55 4.60 -29.77
N GLY A 332 11.69 3.95 -30.10
CA GLY A 332 11.69 2.48 -30.21
C GLY A 332 10.95 1.94 -28.99
N ASN A 333 10.02 1.00 -29.20
CA ASN A 333 8.98 0.61 -28.25
C ASN A 333 9.57 0.67 -26.83
N GLU A 334 9.13 1.57 -25.95
CA GLU A 334 9.76 1.89 -24.65
C GLU A 334 10.25 0.63 -23.89
N LYS A 335 9.47 -0.43 -24.02
CA LYS A 335 9.76 -1.81 -23.66
C LYS A 335 11.13 -2.37 -24.13
N GLU A 336 11.49 -2.20 -25.40
CA GLU A 336 12.79 -2.59 -25.97
C GLU A 336 13.94 -1.81 -25.31
N GLN A 337 13.76 -0.51 -25.07
CA GLN A 337 14.80 0.30 -24.43
C GLN A 337 15.01 -0.10 -22.96
N LEU A 338 13.92 -0.41 -22.27
CA LEU A 338 13.94 -1.01 -20.93
C LEU A 338 14.70 -2.33 -20.93
N LYS A 339 14.38 -3.23 -21.86
CA LYS A 339 15.04 -4.53 -21.99
C LYS A 339 16.55 -4.36 -22.23
N SER A 340 16.95 -3.46 -23.13
CA SER A 340 18.37 -3.19 -23.40
C SER A 340 19.07 -2.64 -22.17
N THR A 341 18.45 -1.70 -21.46
CA THR A 341 18.98 -1.13 -20.20
C THR A 341 19.21 -2.21 -19.14
N ILE A 342 18.23 -3.09 -18.92
CA ILE A 342 18.36 -4.20 -17.95
C ILE A 342 19.49 -5.15 -18.39
N THR A 343 19.54 -5.52 -19.67
CA THR A 343 20.53 -6.44 -20.23
C THR A 343 21.97 -5.98 -20.00
N TYR A 344 22.23 -4.68 -20.08
CA TYR A 344 23.58 -4.13 -19.87
C TYR A 344 23.93 -3.89 -18.40
N CYS A 345 22.94 -3.82 -17.50
CA CYS A 345 23.17 -3.44 -16.10
C CYS A 345 23.06 -4.60 -15.10
N VAL A 346 22.39 -5.70 -15.47
CA VAL A 346 22.05 -6.80 -14.55
C VAL A 346 22.19 -8.14 -15.26
N SER A 347 22.75 -9.15 -14.59
CA SER A 347 22.74 -10.52 -15.09
C SER A 347 21.46 -11.27 -14.70
N GLU A 348 21.12 -12.34 -15.43
CA GLU A 348 19.98 -13.20 -15.10
C GLU A 348 20.13 -13.86 -13.71
N ASP A 349 21.35 -14.26 -13.34
CA ASP A 349 21.67 -14.80 -12.01
C ASP A 349 21.32 -13.81 -10.89
N GLU A 350 21.67 -12.54 -11.05
CA GLU A 350 21.39 -11.51 -10.03
C GLU A 350 19.88 -11.27 -9.87
N ILE A 351 19.11 -11.35 -10.96
CA ILE A 351 17.65 -11.26 -10.93
C ILE A 351 17.07 -12.47 -10.22
N LYS A 352 17.55 -13.67 -10.56
CA LYS A 352 17.10 -14.92 -9.94
C LYS A 352 17.37 -14.92 -8.44
N ASP A 353 18.58 -14.59 -8.03
CA ASP A 353 18.96 -14.46 -6.62
C ASP A 353 18.04 -13.47 -5.92
N PHE A 354 17.77 -12.31 -6.52
CA PHE A 354 16.84 -11.34 -5.96
C PHE A 354 15.42 -11.92 -5.81
N LEU A 355 14.88 -12.60 -6.82
CA LEU A 355 13.52 -13.13 -6.79
C LEU A 355 13.36 -14.27 -5.76
N GLU A 356 14.38 -15.11 -5.58
CA GLU A 356 14.33 -16.27 -4.68
C GLU A 356 14.77 -15.99 -3.24
N LEU A 357 15.47 -14.86 -2.99
CA LEU A 357 16.00 -14.50 -1.66
C LEU A 357 14.93 -14.45 -0.55
N ASP A 358 13.72 -13.96 -0.87
CA ASP A 358 12.62 -13.84 0.09
C ASP A 358 11.51 -14.82 -0.26
N ALA A 359 11.22 -15.77 0.64
CA ALA A 359 10.18 -16.77 0.46
C ALA A 359 8.79 -16.16 0.19
N ALA A 360 8.45 -15.01 0.78
CA ALA A 360 7.17 -14.36 0.53
C ALA A 360 7.12 -13.68 -0.84
N ARG A 361 8.25 -13.10 -1.29
CA ARG A 361 8.41 -12.55 -2.63
C ARG A 361 8.32 -13.66 -3.68
N LYS A 362 9.04 -14.76 -3.47
CA LYS A 362 8.97 -15.96 -4.31
C LYS A 362 7.54 -16.47 -4.39
N LYS A 363 6.87 -16.64 -3.25
CA LYS A 363 5.47 -17.04 -3.19
C LYS A 363 4.55 -16.08 -3.94
N TYR A 364 4.76 -14.77 -3.83
CA TYR A 364 3.97 -13.77 -4.55
C TYR A 364 4.04 -13.95 -6.07
N TYR A 365 5.23 -14.17 -6.62
CA TYR A 365 5.41 -14.38 -8.05
C TYR A 365 4.97 -15.78 -8.53
N VAL A 366 5.00 -16.80 -7.66
CA VAL A 366 4.56 -18.16 -7.97
C VAL A 366 3.03 -18.32 -7.89
N ASP A 367 2.38 -17.78 -6.84
CA ASP A 367 0.98 -18.06 -6.49
C ASP A 367 -0.06 -17.47 -7.45
N ARG A 368 0.36 -16.86 -8.57
CA ARG A 368 -0.53 -16.14 -9.52
C ARG A 368 -1.37 -15.03 -8.89
N LYS A 369 -1.20 -14.72 -7.59
CA LYS A 369 -1.90 -13.61 -6.92
C LYS A 369 -1.43 -12.24 -7.45
N GLY A 370 -0.16 -12.12 -7.83
CA GLY A 370 0.38 -10.96 -8.55
C GLY A 370 -0.14 -10.78 -9.99
N ASN A 371 -1.01 -11.69 -10.48
CA ASN A 371 -1.53 -11.67 -11.85
C ASN A 371 -2.63 -10.64 -12.09
N LYS A 372 -3.24 -10.09 -11.02
CA LYS A 372 -4.20 -8.98 -11.17
C LYS A 372 -3.50 -7.70 -11.63
N ILE A 373 -2.27 -7.49 -11.15
CA ILE A 373 -1.49 -6.28 -11.45
C ILE A 373 -0.84 -6.38 -12.83
N SER A 374 -0.19 -7.49 -13.18
CA SER A 374 0.41 -7.67 -14.51
C SER A 374 0.14 -9.06 -15.06
N MET A 375 -0.22 -9.11 -16.35
CA MET A 375 -0.42 -10.37 -17.08
C MET A 375 0.90 -11.06 -17.43
N CYS A 376 2.05 -10.40 -17.24
CA CYS A 376 3.36 -10.96 -17.51
C CYS A 376 3.85 -11.75 -16.29
N HIS A 377 4.28 -12.99 -16.56
CA HIS A 377 4.67 -13.98 -15.55
C HIS A 377 6.16 -14.28 -15.65
N PHE A 378 6.73 -14.69 -14.52
CA PHE A 378 8.02 -15.33 -14.51
C PHE A 378 7.85 -16.83 -14.75
N SER A 379 8.67 -17.39 -15.62
CA SER A 379 8.64 -18.82 -15.91
C SER A 379 9.25 -19.61 -14.76
N TYR A 380 8.40 -20.31 -14.01
CA TYR A 380 8.81 -21.26 -12.97
C TYR A 380 8.57 -22.71 -13.43
N SER A 381 9.53 -23.59 -13.15
CA SER A 381 9.37 -25.03 -13.32
C SER A 381 8.28 -25.56 -12.38
N LYS A 382 7.24 -26.18 -12.93
CA LYS A 382 6.13 -26.75 -12.14
C LYS A 382 6.57 -27.88 -11.19
N LYS A 383 7.67 -28.57 -11.50
CA LYS A 383 8.15 -29.74 -10.73
C LYS A 383 9.07 -29.36 -9.59
N THR A 384 9.89 -28.32 -9.77
CA THR A 384 10.92 -27.89 -8.80
C THR A 384 10.60 -26.55 -8.15
N GLN A 385 9.59 -25.81 -8.63
CA GLN A 385 9.29 -24.43 -8.22
C GLN A 385 10.53 -23.51 -8.25
N THR A 386 11.42 -23.76 -9.21
CA THR A 386 12.61 -22.95 -9.47
C THR A 386 12.41 -22.12 -10.73
N LEU A 387 13.00 -20.92 -10.77
CA LEU A 387 13.00 -20.09 -11.97
C LEU A 387 13.69 -20.79 -13.14
N ILE A 388 13.09 -20.65 -14.32
CA ILE A 388 13.70 -20.98 -15.60
C ILE A 388 14.41 -19.71 -16.07
N GLU A 389 15.74 -19.78 -16.25
CA GLU A 389 16.55 -18.60 -16.58
C GLU A 389 16.31 -18.11 -18.00
N GLU A 390 15.87 -18.99 -18.91
CA GLU A 390 15.62 -18.64 -20.31
C GLU A 390 14.62 -17.48 -20.44
N ASN A 391 15.12 -16.31 -20.87
CA ASN A 391 14.37 -15.08 -21.10
C ASN A 391 13.95 -14.28 -19.86
N LEU A 392 14.58 -14.49 -18.69
CA LEU A 392 14.21 -13.80 -17.45
C LEU A 392 14.25 -12.27 -17.58
N ILE A 393 15.24 -11.71 -18.29
CA ILE A 393 15.31 -10.27 -18.57
C ILE A 393 14.06 -9.78 -19.33
N ASN A 394 13.56 -10.56 -20.28
CA ASN A 394 12.37 -10.21 -21.06
C ASN A 394 11.14 -10.20 -20.16
N GLU A 395 10.97 -11.23 -19.34
CA GLU A 395 9.85 -11.34 -18.42
C GLU A 395 9.82 -10.18 -17.42
N VAL A 396 10.99 -9.78 -16.90
CA VAL A 396 11.13 -8.61 -16.02
C VAL A 396 10.74 -7.32 -16.75
N ALA A 397 11.29 -7.08 -17.94
CA ALA A 397 11.00 -5.89 -18.73
C ALA A 397 9.50 -5.80 -19.08
N ASP A 398 8.92 -6.90 -19.54
CA ASP A 398 7.50 -7.04 -19.88
C ASP A 398 6.61 -6.73 -18.69
N ARG A 399 6.93 -7.29 -17.51
CA ARG A 399 6.18 -7.08 -16.28
C ARG A 399 6.21 -5.61 -15.85
N ILE A 400 7.40 -5.01 -15.77
CA ILE A 400 7.56 -3.63 -15.30
C ILE A 400 6.91 -2.64 -16.27
N TYR A 401 7.11 -2.83 -17.58
CA TYR A 401 6.45 -2.01 -18.60
C TYR A 401 4.92 -2.13 -18.52
N GLY A 402 4.40 -3.36 -18.37
CA GLY A 402 2.97 -3.59 -18.18
C GLY A 402 2.41 -2.84 -16.96
N ILE A 403 3.11 -2.87 -15.82
CA ILE A 403 2.70 -2.13 -14.62
C ILE A 403 2.75 -0.62 -14.85
N ARG A 404 3.83 -0.09 -15.46
CA ARG A 404 3.94 1.34 -15.79
C ARG A 404 2.78 1.80 -16.65
N CYS A 405 2.45 1.07 -17.71
CA CYS A 405 1.33 1.38 -18.59
C CYS A 405 -0.01 1.40 -17.82
N LYS A 406 -0.23 0.44 -16.93
CA LYS A 406 -1.45 0.39 -16.11
C LYS A 406 -1.57 1.52 -15.08
N ILE A 407 -0.44 2.06 -14.60
CA ILE A 407 -0.43 3.22 -13.70
C ILE A 407 -0.68 4.52 -14.48
N VAL A 408 -0.12 4.67 -15.68
CA VAL A 408 -0.13 5.94 -16.43
C VAL A 408 -1.30 6.06 -17.42
N HIS A 409 -1.74 4.95 -18.02
CA HIS A 409 -2.75 4.98 -19.08
C HIS A 409 -4.11 4.48 -18.59
N SER A 410 -4.94 5.42 -18.15
CA SER A 410 -6.36 5.20 -17.85
C SER A 410 -7.22 5.35 -19.12
N LYS A 411 -6.98 4.57 -20.17
CA LYS A 411 -7.92 4.57 -21.31
C LYS A 411 -9.13 3.71 -20.95
N SER A 412 -10.33 4.29 -21.15
CA SER A 412 -11.72 3.89 -20.89
C SER A 412 -12.19 2.43 -21.07
N ASN A 413 -11.31 1.45 -21.22
CA ASN A 413 -11.67 0.04 -21.14
C ASN A 413 -11.36 -0.45 -19.71
N GLU A 414 -12.41 -0.65 -18.94
CA GLU A 414 -12.50 -0.70 -17.48
C GLU A 414 -11.69 -1.80 -16.75
N SER A 415 -10.82 -2.56 -17.41
CA SER A 415 -10.26 -3.80 -16.83
C SER A 415 -8.78 -3.74 -16.42
N GLU A 416 -8.04 -2.66 -16.68
CA GLU A 416 -6.57 -2.69 -16.53
C GLU A 416 -5.93 -1.51 -15.77
N TYR A 417 -6.66 -0.46 -15.41
CA TYR A 417 -6.08 0.68 -14.68
C TYR A 417 -5.94 0.40 -13.17
N ILE A 418 -4.76 0.65 -12.60
CA ILE A 418 -4.56 0.54 -11.14
C ILE A 418 -5.02 1.84 -10.50
N ASN A 419 -6.23 1.84 -9.97
CA ASN A 419 -6.79 3.02 -9.31
C ASN A 419 -5.99 3.36 -8.03
N PRO A 420 -5.58 4.63 -7.84
CA PRO A 420 -5.16 5.11 -6.53
C PRO A 420 -6.17 4.65 -5.46
N PHE A 421 -5.68 4.06 -4.38
CA PHE A 421 -6.49 3.50 -3.29
C PHE A 421 -7.20 2.15 -3.56
N SER A 422 -6.88 1.42 -4.64
CA SER A 422 -7.39 0.05 -4.85
C SER A 422 -6.62 -1.03 -4.07
N LYS A 423 -7.25 -2.22 -3.90
CA LYS A 423 -6.62 -3.47 -3.42
C LYS A 423 -5.28 -3.77 -4.08
N GLU A 424 -5.18 -3.46 -5.37
CA GLU A 424 -4.03 -3.83 -6.20
C GLU A 424 -2.79 -3.04 -5.81
N VAL A 425 -2.97 -1.81 -5.30
CA VAL A 425 -1.86 -0.95 -4.83
C VAL A 425 -1.09 -1.63 -3.70
N ASN A 426 -1.77 -2.33 -2.79
CA ASN A 426 -1.11 -3.06 -1.70
C ASN A 426 -0.28 -4.25 -2.21
N GLN A 427 -0.63 -4.78 -3.39
CA GLN A 427 0.08 -5.91 -4.00
C GLN A 427 1.29 -5.46 -4.84
N LEU A 428 1.47 -4.16 -5.11
CA LEU A 428 2.61 -3.63 -5.87
C LEU A 428 3.93 -3.71 -5.11
N ILE A 429 3.92 -4.04 -3.82
CA ILE A 429 5.08 -3.85 -2.96
C ILE A 429 6.32 -4.64 -3.44
N TYR A 430 6.12 -5.87 -3.93
CA TYR A 430 7.23 -6.68 -4.45
C TYR A 430 7.70 -6.21 -5.83
N ASP A 431 6.82 -5.59 -6.62
CA ASP A 431 7.17 -4.98 -7.90
C ASP A 431 7.94 -3.67 -7.69
N ILE A 432 7.57 -2.88 -6.67
CA ILE A 432 8.33 -1.69 -6.26
C ILE A 432 9.73 -2.09 -5.81
N GLU A 433 9.86 -3.15 -5.00
CA GLU A 433 11.18 -3.67 -4.61
C GLU A 433 11.99 -4.14 -5.82
N LEU A 434 11.35 -4.71 -6.84
CA LEU A 434 12.00 -5.13 -8.09
C LEU A 434 12.51 -3.92 -8.89
N VAL A 435 11.69 -2.88 -9.10
CA VAL A 435 12.14 -1.67 -9.80
C VAL A 435 13.19 -0.91 -8.98
N GLU A 436 13.09 -0.87 -7.65
CA GLU A 436 14.16 -0.32 -6.79
C GLU A 436 15.49 -1.07 -6.98
N PHE A 437 15.44 -2.39 -7.05
CA PHE A 437 16.62 -3.22 -7.31
C PHE A 437 17.25 -2.88 -8.66
N LEU A 438 16.46 -2.79 -9.72
CA LEU A 438 16.95 -2.40 -11.04
C LEU A 438 17.51 -0.98 -11.05
N ALA A 439 16.81 -0.01 -10.45
CA ALA A 439 17.28 1.37 -10.34
C ALA A 439 18.66 1.45 -9.66
N ARG A 440 18.88 0.68 -8.59
CA ARG A 440 20.21 0.59 -7.95
C ARG A 440 21.27 0.04 -8.90
N LYS A 441 20.96 -1.04 -9.61
CA LYS A 441 21.91 -1.67 -10.54
C LYS A 441 22.27 -0.74 -11.69
N VAL A 442 21.29 -0.05 -12.27
CA VAL A 442 21.49 0.92 -13.35
C VAL A 442 22.34 2.11 -12.87
N LEU A 443 22.05 2.66 -11.68
CA LEU A 443 22.87 3.73 -11.09
C LEU A 443 24.31 3.27 -10.86
N ILE A 444 24.52 2.05 -10.35
CA ILE A 444 25.86 1.49 -10.14
C ILE A 444 26.59 1.30 -11.48
N ALA A 445 25.94 0.68 -12.47
CA ALA A 445 26.52 0.41 -13.78
C ALA A 445 26.83 1.69 -14.58
N SER A 446 26.09 2.76 -14.33
CA SER A 446 26.26 4.06 -14.98
C SER A 446 27.13 5.04 -14.18
N SER A 447 27.61 4.64 -13.00
CA SER A 447 28.41 5.51 -12.15
C SER A 447 29.74 5.88 -12.80
N THR A 448 30.23 7.08 -12.48
CA THR A 448 31.54 7.56 -12.95
C THR A 448 32.50 7.72 -11.79
N SER A 449 33.80 7.60 -12.03
CA SER A 449 34.81 7.87 -11.00
C SER A 449 34.73 9.34 -10.56
N LEU A 450 34.90 9.57 -9.26
CA LEU A 450 34.98 10.92 -8.68
C LEU A 450 36.15 11.73 -9.22
#